data_AF-A0A510XV81-F1
#
_entry.id   AF-A0A510XV81-F1
#
_cell.length_a   1.000
_cell.length_b   1.000
_cell.length_c   1.000
_cell.angle_alpha   90.00
_cell.angle_beta   90.00
_cell.angle_gamma   90.00
#
_symmetry.space_group_name_H-M   'P 1'
#
loop_
_entity.id
_entity.type
_entity.pdbx_description
1 polymer ?
#
loop_
_entity_poly.entity_id
_entity_poly.type
_entity_poly.pdbx_seq_one_letter_code
_entity_poly.pdbx_strand_id
1 'polypeptide(L)'
;MKHILLLFILLSSAALANTPQHNSHNTHKPHSYVGFHGMALISAGDKVLASHMPLYAPPHDYQIVYEVTTRDTHFNKIKSVLKKAATEQGQITILPTKFDLNLLINKKTPTLNLTVFNGHFERGGKALFTTKLTFKNPLYVEKITTSKVHKNAFELIKLTEQQGLVIHKIQSKPSYDSLSLVPLSRGEYNRELKCEAALNTSVNAALKNTLEACFKSVPRYLETKDFAVN
;
A
#
# COMPACT_ATOMS: atom_id res chain seq x y z
N MET A 1 -29.99 -87.19 -27.04
CA MET A 1 -30.25 -85.75 -26.83
C MET A 1 -30.40 -85.48 -25.35
N LYS A 2 -29.39 -84.84 -24.73
CA LYS A 2 -29.52 -84.08 -23.48
C LYS A 2 -28.19 -83.37 -23.23
N HIS A 3 -28.20 -82.05 -23.37
CA HIS A 3 -27.08 -81.17 -23.08
C HIS A 3 -26.88 -81.10 -21.56
N ILE A 4 -25.64 -81.29 -21.08
CA ILE A 4 -25.25 -80.96 -19.70
C ILE A 4 -24.41 -79.70 -19.78
N LEU A 5 -24.99 -78.61 -19.28
CA LEU A 5 -24.43 -77.27 -19.21
C LEU A 5 -23.52 -77.19 -17.99
N LEU A 6 -22.22 -76.95 -18.20
CA LEU A 6 -21.22 -76.71 -17.15
C LEU A 6 -21.29 -75.23 -16.73
N LEU A 7 -21.71 -74.98 -15.49
CA LEU A 7 -21.74 -73.65 -14.88
C LEU A 7 -20.41 -73.41 -14.13
N PHE A 8 -19.54 -72.56 -14.68
CA PHE A 8 -18.35 -72.07 -13.98
C PHE A 8 -18.75 -70.90 -13.06
N ILE A 9 -18.65 -71.10 -11.74
CA ILE A 9 -18.82 -70.03 -10.75
C ILE A 9 -17.45 -69.38 -10.53
N LEU A 10 -17.26 -68.18 -11.08
CA LEU A 10 -16.13 -67.30 -10.78
C LEU A 10 -16.43 -66.54 -9.48
N LEU A 11 -15.72 -66.87 -8.40
CA LEU A 11 -15.66 -66.05 -7.19
C LEU A 11 -14.79 -64.81 -7.48
N SER A 12 -15.43 -63.67 -7.74
CA SER A 12 -14.77 -62.37 -7.80
C SER A 12 -14.65 -61.78 -6.39
N SER A 13 -13.46 -61.83 -5.81
CA SER A 13 -13.12 -61.08 -4.60
C SER A 13 -13.05 -59.58 -4.93
N ALA A 14 -14.09 -58.83 -4.57
CA ALA A 14 -14.05 -57.37 -4.60
C ALA A 14 -13.12 -56.87 -3.50
N ALA A 15 -11.89 -56.50 -3.86
CA ALA A 15 -11.03 -55.70 -3.01
C ALA A 15 -11.65 -54.31 -2.86
N LEU A 16 -12.19 -54.01 -1.67
CA LEU A 16 -12.57 -52.65 -1.27
C LEU A 16 -11.29 -51.81 -1.18
N ALA A 17 -10.96 -51.11 -2.27
CA ALA A 17 -10.00 -50.03 -2.22
C ALA A 17 -10.62 -48.88 -1.41
N ASN A 18 -10.23 -48.77 -0.15
CA ASN A 18 -10.45 -47.55 0.63
C ASN A 18 -9.66 -46.43 -0.03
N THR A 19 -10.32 -45.66 -0.91
CA THR A 19 -9.81 -44.36 -1.35
C THR A 19 -9.70 -43.49 -0.11
N PRO A 20 -8.50 -42.98 0.25
CA PRO A 20 -8.41 -41.95 1.27
C PRO A 20 -9.19 -40.76 0.74
N GLN A 21 -10.26 -40.42 1.45
CA GLN A 21 -11.00 -39.19 1.25
C GLN A 21 -9.99 -38.05 1.46
N HIS A 22 -9.42 -37.57 0.36
CA HIS A 22 -8.51 -36.44 0.34
C HIS A 22 -9.36 -35.25 0.78
N ASN A 23 -9.37 -35.00 2.10
CA ASN A 23 -9.78 -33.74 2.66
C ASN A 23 -8.86 -32.69 2.03
N SER A 24 -9.30 -32.12 0.90
CA SER A 24 -8.80 -30.86 0.40
C SER A 24 -9.18 -29.81 1.44
N HIS A 25 -8.41 -29.77 2.52
CA HIS A 25 -8.22 -28.53 3.22
C HIS A 25 -7.69 -27.58 2.16
N ASN A 26 -8.53 -26.62 1.77
CA ASN A 26 -8.09 -25.39 1.13
C ASN A 26 -7.16 -24.69 2.12
N THR A 27 -5.93 -25.20 2.27
CA THR A 27 -4.84 -24.46 2.85
C THR A 27 -4.50 -23.43 1.80
N HIS A 28 -5.18 -22.28 1.83
CA HIS A 28 -4.71 -21.10 1.14
C HIS A 28 -3.23 -20.95 1.53
N LYS A 29 -2.32 -21.27 0.60
CA LYS A 29 -0.91 -21.02 0.82
C LYS A 29 -0.83 -19.54 1.20
N PRO A 30 -0.18 -19.18 2.32
CA PRO A 30 -0.02 -17.76 2.65
C PRO A 30 0.58 -17.07 1.43
N HIS A 31 -0.12 -16.05 0.93
CA HIS A 31 0.36 -15.29 -0.22
C HIS A 31 1.76 -14.75 0.12
N SER A 32 2.74 -15.01 -0.74
CA SER A 32 4.09 -14.50 -0.55
C SER A 32 4.10 -12.99 -0.72
N TYR A 33 4.58 -12.27 0.29
CA TYR A 33 4.77 -10.82 0.24
C TYR A 33 6.11 -10.41 -0.37
N VAL A 34 6.81 -11.34 -1.04
CA VAL A 34 8.09 -11.08 -1.71
C VAL A 34 7.86 -10.56 -3.12
N GLY A 35 8.13 -9.29 -3.36
CA GLY A 35 7.85 -8.65 -4.64
C GLY A 35 8.54 -7.32 -4.85
N PHE A 36 8.11 -6.62 -5.90
CA PHE A 36 8.41 -5.22 -6.12
C PHE A 36 7.33 -4.38 -5.45
N HIS A 37 7.70 -3.49 -4.54
CA HIS A 37 6.74 -2.67 -3.79
C HIS A 37 7.08 -1.21 -4.01
N GLY A 38 6.41 -0.59 -4.99
CA GLY A 38 6.55 0.82 -5.30
C GLY A 38 6.11 1.72 -4.15
N MET A 39 6.75 2.87 -4.03
CA MET A 39 6.44 3.83 -2.96
C MET A 39 6.48 5.27 -3.48
N ALA A 40 5.61 6.13 -2.98
CA ALA A 40 5.71 7.57 -3.13
C ALA A 40 6.67 8.14 -2.08
N LEU A 41 7.51 9.10 -2.46
CA LEU A 41 8.30 9.88 -1.52
C LEU A 41 7.65 11.24 -1.29
N ILE A 42 7.58 11.66 -0.03
CA ILE A 42 7.13 13.01 0.36
C ILE A 42 8.13 13.68 1.29
N SER A 43 8.26 15.01 1.16
CA SER A 43 9.06 15.83 2.08
C SER A 43 8.18 16.35 3.21
N ALA A 44 8.61 16.13 4.46
CA ALA A 44 7.91 16.57 5.66
C ALA A 44 8.90 17.31 6.59
N GLY A 45 9.06 18.61 6.35
CA GLY A 45 10.10 19.40 7.02
C GLY A 45 11.49 18.93 6.64
N ASP A 46 12.27 18.48 7.63
CA ASP A 46 13.60 17.89 7.45
C ASP A 46 13.56 16.38 7.19
N LYS A 47 12.39 15.74 7.34
CA LYS A 47 12.17 14.32 7.13
C LYS A 47 11.77 14.01 5.69
N VAL A 48 12.10 12.80 5.25
CA VAL A 48 11.56 12.21 4.02
C VAL A 48 10.75 11.00 4.44
N LEU A 49 9.52 10.90 3.93
CA LEU A 49 8.65 9.77 4.18
C LEU A 49 8.48 8.96 2.90
N ALA A 50 8.42 7.64 3.04
CA ALA A 50 8.07 6.71 1.98
C ALA A 50 6.68 6.12 2.29
N SER A 51 5.74 6.32 1.38
CA SER A 51 4.40 5.74 1.40
C SER A 51 4.36 4.59 0.41
N HIS A 52 4.16 3.36 0.88
CA HIS A 52 3.85 2.24 0.00
C HIS A 52 2.66 2.60 -0.90
N MET A 53 2.64 2.08 -2.12
CA MET A 53 1.55 2.26 -3.07
C MET A 53 0.69 0.98 -3.08
N PRO A 54 -0.27 0.85 -2.15
CA PRO A 54 -0.99 -0.39 -1.97
C PRO A 54 -2.06 -0.63 -3.03
N LEU A 55 -2.56 -1.87 -3.06
CA LEU A 55 -3.75 -2.30 -3.77
C LEU A 55 -4.65 -3.07 -2.79
N TYR A 56 -5.82 -3.53 -3.23
CA TYR A 56 -6.75 -4.25 -2.34
C TYR A 56 -6.37 -5.70 -2.03
N ALA A 57 -5.43 -6.28 -2.78
CA ALA A 57 -5.08 -7.69 -2.68
C ALA A 57 -3.61 -7.89 -2.30
N PRO A 58 -3.27 -8.99 -1.60
CA PRO A 58 -1.89 -9.41 -1.43
C PRO A 58 -1.15 -9.48 -2.77
N PRO A 59 0.14 -9.11 -2.82
CA PRO A 59 0.99 -8.75 -1.69
C PRO A 59 0.98 -7.24 -1.36
N HIS A 60 -0.02 -6.48 -1.81
CA HIS A 60 -0.05 -5.01 -1.71
C HIS A 60 -1.16 -4.48 -0.79
N ASP A 61 -1.82 -5.34 0.00
CA ASP A 61 -2.99 -5.04 0.84
C ASP A 61 -2.68 -4.35 2.17
N TYR A 62 -1.57 -3.60 2.24
CA TYR A 62 -1.16 -2.84 3.43
C TYR A 62 -0.83 -1.40 3.06
N GLN A 63 -1.48 -0.45 3.72
CA GLN A 63 -1.11 0.96 3.68
C GLN A 63 0.02 1.19 4.69
N ILE A 64 1.17 1.62 4.20
CA ILE A 64 2.41 1.69 4.97
C ILE A 64 3.07 3.05 4.73
N VAL A 65 3.38 3.76 5.80
CA VAL A 65 4.18 4.99 5.78
C VAL A 65 5.35 4.86 6.74
N TYR A 66 6.56 5.13 6.25
CA TYR A 66 7.79 5.13 7.03
C TYR A 66 8.54 6.44 6.86
N GLU A 67 9.21 6.88 7.92
CA GLU A 67 10.34 7.79 7.78
C GLU A 67 11.54 7.04 7.22
N VAL A 68 12.21 7.63 6.22
CA VAL A 68 13.38 7.04 5.56
C VAL A 68 14.60 7.94 5.69
N THR A 69 15.78 7.34 5.63
CA THR A 69 17.07 8.04 5.66
C THR A 69 18.11 7.35 4.79
N THR A 70 19.19 8.06 4.49
CA THR A 70 20.38 7.53 3.81
C THR A 70 21.57 8.44 4.11
N ARG A 71 22.74 8.15 3.54
CA ARG A 71 23.92 9.01 3.64
C ARG A 71 23.61 10.42 3.14
N ASP A 72 24.14 11.43 3.82
CA ASP A 72 23.80 12.85 3.64
C ASP A 72 23.83 13.33 2.18
N THR A 73 24.83 12.91 1.40
CA THR A 73 24.96 13.31 -0.01
C THR A 73 23.78 12.85 -0.87
N HIS A 74 23.29 11.63 -0.67
CA HIS A 74 22.11 11.12 -1.37
C HIS A 74 20.81 11.70 -0.79
N PHE A 75 20.79 11.95 0.52
CA PHE A 75 19.62 12.51 1.17
C PHE A 75 19.34 13.94 0.68
N ASN A 76 20.38 14.76 0.52
CA ASN A 76 20.27 16.09 -0.08
C ASN A 76 19.78 16.04 -1.53
N LYS A 77 20.23 15.06 -2.31
CA LYS A 77 19.75 14.86 -3.69
C LYS A 77 18.26 14.52 -3.73
N ILE A 78 17.81 13.63 -2.84
CA ILE A 78 16.38 13.28 -2.70
C ILE A 78 15.56 14.50 -2.30
N LYS A 79 16.00 15.26 -1.29
CA LYS A 79 15.32 16.50 -0.86
C LYS A 79 15.23 17.53 -1.99
N SER A 80 16.27 17.69 -2.78
CA SER A 80 16.28 18.60 -3.93
C SER A 80 15.24 18.21 -4.98
N VAL A 81 15.17 16.91 -5.32
CA VAL A 81 14.19 16.38 -6.27
C VAL A 81 12.76 16.52 -5.73
N LEU A 82 12.53 16.23 -4.45
CA LEU A 82 11.22 16.43 -3.80
C LEU A 82 10.80 17.90 -3.79
N LYS A 83 11.72 18.82 -3.50
CA LYS A 83 11.46 20.27 -3.53
C LYS A 83 11.04 20.71 -4.93
N LYS A 84 11.77 20.25 -5.97
CA LYS A 84 11.43 20.55 -7.36
C LYS A 84 10.04 20.02 -7.72
N ALA A 85 9.77 18.75 -7.42
CA ALA A 85 8.48 18.13 -7.69
C ALA A 85 7.33 18.86 -6.97
N ALA A 86 7.52 19.30 -5.72
CA ALA A 86 6.52 20.07 -5.01
C ALA A 86 6.17 21.40 -5.70
N THR A 87 7.17 22.11 -6.25
CA THR A 87 6.95 23.34 -7.04
C THR A 87 6.21 23.05 -8.33
N GLU A 88 6.52 21.94 -9.01
CA GLU A 88 5.91 21.52 -10.27
C GLU A 88 4.59 20.74 -10.08
N GLN A 89 4.13 20.58 -8.83
CA GLN A 89 3.02 19.71 -8.44
C GLN A 89 3.15 18.26 -8.97
N GLY A 90 4.39 17.79 -9.12
CA GLY A 90 4.73 16.43 -9.53
C GLY A 90 4.87 15.46 -8.35
N GLN A 91 4.93 14.18 -8.68
CA GLN A 91 5.16 13.09 -7.74
C GLN A 91 6.57 12.53 -7.91
N ILE A 92 7.21 12.13 -6.80
CA ILE A 92 8.42 11.32 -6.82
C ILE A 92 8.07 9.93 -6.33
N THR A 93 8.43 8.91 -7.09
CA THR A 93 8.27 7.51 -6.67
C THR A 93 9.61 6.79 -6.61
N ILE A 94 9.63 5.71 -5.86
CA ILE A 94 10.77 4.80 -5.76
C ILE A 94 10.32 3.37 -6.07
N LEU A 95 11.23 2.62 -6.67
CA LEU A 95 11.10 1.18 -6.86
C LEU A 95 12.28 0.47 -6.18
N PRO A 96 12.08 -0.09 -4.98
CA PRO A 96 13.05 -0.99 -4.37
C PRO A 96 13.31 -2.23 -5.22
N THR A 97 14.53 -2.77 -5.12
CA THR A 97 14.80 -4.14 -5.55
C THR A 97 13.89 -5.10 -4.79
N LYS A 98 13.59 -6.27 -5.37
CA LYS A 98 12.70 -7.27 -4.78
C LYS A 98 13.03 -7.53 -3.30
N PHE A 99 12.03 -7.42 -2.43
CA PHE A 99 12.15 -7.65 -0.99
C PHE A 99 10.84 -8.20 -0.42
N ASP A 100 10.86 -8.69 0.82
CA ASP A 100 9.65 -9.12 1.53
C ASP A 100 8.98 -7.94 2.24
N LEU A 101 7.76 -7.58 1.81
CA LEU A 101 6.99 -6.51 2.43
C LEU A 101 6.69 -6.78 3.91
N ASN A 102 6.72 -8.04 4.35
CA ASN A 102 6.58 -8.40 5.76
C ASN A 102 7.62 -7.71 6.66
N LEU A 103 8.78 -7.31 6.13
CA LEU A 103 9.73 -6.52 6.89
C LEU A 103 9.09 -5.20 7.35
N LEU A 104 8.39 -4.50 6.45
CA LEU A 104 7.75 -3.23 6.78
C LEU A 104 6.44 -3.42 7.55
N ILE A 105 5.66 -4.46 7.23
CA ILE A 105 4.44 -4.82 7.98
C ILE A 105 4.80 -5.11 9.45
N ASN A 106 5.90 -5.83 9.69
CA ASN A 106 6.36 -6.15 11.04
C ASN A 106 7.24 -5.06 11.67
N LYS A 107 7.11 -3.81 11.20
CA LYS A 107 7.75 -2.64 11.80
C LYS A 107 9.29 -2.72 11.84
N LYS A 108 9.92 -3.49 10.93
CA LYS A 108 11.38 -3.64 10.84
C LYS A 108 11.99 -2.50 10.03
N THR A 109 13.30 -2.35 10.16
CA THR A 109 14.03 -1.20 9.61
C THR A 109 15.05 -1.58 8.51
N PRO A 110 14.62 -2.18 7.38
CA PRO A 110 15.55 -2.63 6.36
C PRO A 110 16.22 -1.45 5.63
N THR A 111 17.42 -1.70 5.11
CA THR A 111 18.05 -0.84 4.10
C THR A 111 17.88 -1.50 2.74
N LEU A 112 17.18 -0.82 1.83
CA LEU A 112 16.85 -1.35 0.50
C LEU A 112 17.59 -0.57 -0.59
N ASN A 113 18.09 -1.29 -1.59
CA ASN A 113 18.51 -0.69 -2.86
C ASN A 113 17.26 -0.33 -3.67
N LEU A 114 17.27 0.84 -4.33
CA LEU A 114 16.11 1.32 -5.07
C LEU A 114 16.49 2.31 -6.16
N THR A 115 15.60 2.47 -7.14
CA THR A 115 15.65 3.55 -8.13
C THR A 115 14.62 4.62 -7.80
N VAL A 116 15.03 5.89 -7.90
CA VAL A 116 14.17 7.07 -7.73
C VAL A 116 13.70 7.55 -9.10
N PHE A 117 12.42 7.89 -9.21
CA PHE A 117 11.75 8.32 -10.44
C PHE A 117 11.12 9.71 -10.26
N ASN A 118 11.17 10.53 -11.30
CA ASN A 118 10.29 11.68 -11.45
C ASN A 118 9.00 11.23 -12.14
N GLY A 119 7.88 11.31 -11.44
CA GLY A 119 6.60 10.71 -11.82
C GLY A 119 6.40 9.31 -11.27
N HIS A 120 5.32 8.67 -11.70
CA HIS A 120 4.93 7.33 -11.28
C HIS A 120 5.74 6.24 -11.99
N PHE A 121 6.41 5.37 -11.24
CA PHE A 121 7.34 4.37 -11.79
C PHE A 121 6.70 3.44 -12.86
N GLU A 122 5.43 3.06 -12.71
CA GLU A 122 4.73 2.20 -13.70
C GLU A 122 4.00 2.98 -14.80
N ARG A 123 3.90 4.31 -14.69
CA ARG A 123 3.07 5.13 -15.59
C ARG A 123 3.89 6.23 -16.24
N GLY A 124 5.04 5.84 -16.79
CA GLY A 124 5.92 6.70 -17.59
C GLY A 124 6.87 7.59 -16.79
N GLY A 125 7.04 7.35 -15.49
CA GLY A 125 8.00 8.08 -14.67
C GLY A 125 9.43 7.91 -15.18
N LYS A 126 10.21 9.00 -15.16
CA LYS A 126 11.61 9.00 -15.61
C LYS A 126 12.55 8.60 -14.47
N ALA A 127 13.31 7.54 -14.64
CA ALA A 127 14.37 7.15 -13.70
C ALA A 127 15.40 8.29 -13.56
N LEU A 128 15.76 8.62 -12.32
CA LEU A 128 16.68 9.71 -12.00
C LEU A 128 18.03 9.16 -11.53
N PHE A 129 18.03 8.27 -10.54
CA PHE A 129 19.22 7.64 -9.98
C PHE A 129 18.86 6.47 -9.06
N THR A 130 19.83 5.59 -8.82
CA THR A 130 19.75 4.50 -7.85
C THR A 130 20.46 4.87 -6.56
N THR A 131 19.92 4.45 -5.42
CA THR A 131 20.52 4.66 -4.10
C THR A 131 20.06 3.60 -3.10
N LYS A 132 20.47 3.74 -1.84
CA LYS A 132 19.96 2.96 -0.71
C LYS A 132 19.11 3.85 0.20
N LEU A 133 17.98 3.36 0.68
CA LEU A 133 17.23 3.98 1.77
C LEU A 133 17.06 3.01 2.93
N THR A 134 17.30 3.50 4.14
CA THR A 134 16.96 2.83 5.40
C THR A 134 15.59 3.30 5.86
N PHE A 135 14.67 2.35 6.04
CA PHE A 135 13.34 2.56 6.59
C PHE A 135 13.47 2.62 8.10
N LYS A 136 13.54 3.82 8.70
CA LYS A 136 14.00 3.93 10.10
C LYS A 136 12.87 3.98 11.13
N ASN A 137 11.72 4.58 10.80
CA ASN A 137 10.63 4.78 11.75
C ASN A 137 9.28 4.46 11.10
N PRO A 138 8.56 3.40 11.53
CA PRO A 138 7.19 3.13 11.06
C PRO A 138 6.24 4.19 11.61
N LEU A 139 5.57 4.93 10.72
CA LEU A 139 4.61 5.97 11.10
C LEU A 139 3.17 5.47 11.02
N TYR A 140 2.86 4.64 10.03
CA TYR A 140 1.53 4.05 9.82
C TYR A 140 1.69 2.70 9.13
N VAL A 141 1.04 1.66 9.65
CA VAL A 141 1.08 0.31 9.09
C VAL A 141 -0.26 -0.34 9.38
N GLU A 142 -1.14 -0.34 8.39
CA GLU A 142 -2.49 -0.89 8.54
C GLU A 142 -2.86 -1.74 7.33
N LYS A 143 -3.56 -2.84 7.60
CA LYS A 143 -4.11 -3.69 6.55
C LYS A 143 -5.33 -3.02 5.93
N ILE A 144 -5.44 -3.03 4.62
CA ILE A 144 -6.62 -2.50 3.93
C ILE A 144 -7.78 -3.48 4.13
N THR A 145 -8.88 -3.00 4.70
CA THR A 145 -10.10 -3.80 4.91
C THR A 145 -11.26 -3.20 4.13
N THR A 146 -11.87 -3.99 3.24
CA THR A 146 -13.01 -3.57 2.39
C THR A 146 -14.38 -3.95 2.94
N SER A 147 -14.43 -4.67 4.06
CA SER A 147 -15.68 -5.16 4.65
C SER A 147 -16.31 -4.18 5.64
N LYS A 148 -15.65 -3.06 5.97
CA LYS A 148 -16.13 -2.08 6.94
C LYS A 148 -15.91 -0.67 6.40
N VAL A 149 -16.97 0.12 6.32
CA VAL A 149 -16.84 1.58 6.11
C VAL A 149 -16.35 2.18 7.42
N HIS A 150 -15.18 2.82 7.40
CA HIS A 150 -14.66 3.51 8.57
C HIS A 150 -15.45 4.81 8.77
N LYS A 151 -16.06 4.98 9.94
CA LYS A 151 -16.82 6.19 10.29
C LYS A 151 -15.96 7.47 10.25
N ASN A 152 -14.67 7.35 10.61
CA ASN A 152 -13.69 8.39 10.30
C ASN A 152 -12.58 7.83 9.41
N ALA A 153 -12.56 8.36 8.20
CA ALA A 153 -11.73 7.92 7.09
C ALA A 153 -10.31 8.53 7.13
N PHE A 154 -9.96 9.28 8.17
CA PHE A 154 -8.66 9.94 8.29
C PHE A 154 -7.99 9.65 9.63
N GLU A 155 -6.69 9.41 9.59
CA GLU A 155 -5.81 9.28 10.75
C GLU A 155 -4.86 10.47 10.83
N LEU A 156 -4.60 11.00 12.03
CA LEU A 156 -3.57 12.00 12.26
C LEU A 156 -2.36 11.36 12.94
N ILE A 157 -1.21 11.39 12.28
CA ILE A 157 0.07 10.99 12.87
C ILE A 157 0.89 12.24 13.20
N LYS A 158 1.30 12.38 14.45
CA LYS A 158 2.21 13.46 14.87
C LYS A 158 3.63 13.19 14.35
N LEU A 159 4.16 14.07 13.50
CA LEU A 159 5.53 13.98 12.99
C LEU A 159 6.53 14.75 13.85
N THR A 160 6.13 15.93 14.33
CA THR A 160 6.87 16.79 15.27
C THR A 160 5.87 17.48 16.20
N GLU A 161 6.34 18.32 17.12
CA GLU A 161 5.45 19.15 17.95
C GLU A 161 4.58 20.11 17.13
N GLN A 162 5.05 20.55 15.96
CA GLN A 162 4.37 21.55 15.14
C GLN A 162 3.79 21.00 13.83
N GLN A 163 4.05 19.74 13.47
CA GLN A 163 3.63 19.16 12.21
C GLN A 163 3.01 17.77 12.39
N GLY A 164 1.86 17.57 11.76
CA GLY A 164 1.17 16.29 11.64
C GLY A 164 1.07 15.84 10.19
N LEU A 165 0.80 14.55 10.03
CA LEU A 165 0.51 13.89 8.78
C LEU A 165 -0.92 13.35 8.86
N VAL A 166 -1.80 13.85 8.00
CA VAL A 166 -3.12 13.29 7.80
C VAL A 166 -3.04 12.23 6.72
N ILE A 167 -3.53 11.03 7.03
CA ILE A 167 -3.57 9.87 6.14
C ILE A 167 -5.03 9.51 5.90
N HIS A 168 -5.44 9.39 4.64
CA HIS A 168 -6.74 8.80 4.33
C HIS A 168 -6.65 7.28 4.47
N LYS A 169 -7.48 6.71 5.36
CA LYS A 169 -7.65 5.26 5.50
C LYS A 169 -8.35 4.75 4.25
N ILE A 170 -7.65 3.97 3.44
CA ILE A 170 -8.20 3.43 2.19
C ILE A 170 -9.46 2.60 2.50
N GLN A 171 -10.61 3.11 2.06
CA GLN A 171 -11.92 2.45 2.11
C GLN A 171 -12.11 1.49 0.92
N SER A 172 -13.25 0.81 0.87
CA SER A 172 -13.72 0.11 -0.34
C SER A 172 -13.86 1.04 -1.53
N LYS A 173 -13.75 0.49 -2.75
CA LYS A 173 -13.92 1.26 -3.99
C LYS A 173 -15.31 1.95 -4.06
N PRO A 174 -15.40 3.20 -4.54
CA PRO A 174 -14.29 4.09 -4.89
C PRO A 174 -13.56 4.62 -3.63
N SER A 175 -12.23 4.71 -3.72
CA SER A 175 -11.38 5.20 -2.63
C SER A 175 -10.11 5.85 -3.20
N TYR A 176 -9.19 6.28 -2.34
CA TYR A 176 -7.93 6.90 -2.74
C TYR A 176 -6.88 6.74 -1.63
N ASP A 177 -5.62 6.89 -1.99
CA ASP A 177 -4.53 7.07 -1.03
C ASP A 177 -4.12 8.54 -1.03
N SER A 178 -4.04 9.16 0.14
CA SER A 178 -3.61 10.56 0.25
C SER A 178 -2.88 10.85 1.53
N LEU A 179 -1.87 11.71 1.42
CA LEU A 179 -1.07 12.22 2.52
C LEU A 179 -1.04 13.73 2.50
N SER A 180 -1.48 14.36 3.59
CA SER A 180 -1.48 15.82 3.76
C SER A 180 -0.69 16.22 5.00
N LEU A 181 0.17 17.22 4.89
CA LEU A 181 0.90 17.76 6.03
C LEU A 181 0.12 18.93 6.62
N VAL A 182 -0.09 18.90 7.93
CA VAL A 182 -0.88 19.91 8.65
C VAL A 182 -0.08 20.50 9.83
N PRO A 183 -0.23 21.79 10.14
CA PRO A 183 0.35 22.37 11.35
C PRO A 183 -0.42 21.90 12.60
N LEU A 184 0.25 21.56 13.69
CA LEU A 184 -0.38 21.12 14.96
C LEU A 184 -0.58 22.24 15.98
N SER A 185 -0.28 23.49 15.61
CA SER A 185 0.03 24.57 16.53
C SER A 185 -1.07 24.99 17.52
N ARG A 186 -2.33 24.50 17.46
CA ARG A 186 -3.42 24.96 18.36
C ARG A 186 -4.52 23.94 18.71
N GLY A 187 -4.24 22.63 18.73
CA GLY A 187 -5.21 21.63 19.24
C GLY A 187 -6.47 21.41 18.38
N GLU A 188 -6.54 22.00 17.17
CA GLU A 188 -7.63 21.80 16.20
C GLU A 188 -7.79 20.33 15.78
N TYR A 189 -6.72 19.53 15.94
CA TYR A 189 -6.66 18.13 15.56
C TYR A 189 -6.79 17.14 16.74
N ASN A 190 -7.19 17.62 17.93
CA ASN A 190 -7.49 16.76 19.09
C ASN A 190 -8.89 16.10 19.01
N ARG A 191 -9.58 16.23 17.87
CA ARG A 191 -10.92 15.68 17.59
C ARG A 191 -10.87 14.84 16.31
N GLU A 192 -11.92 14.06 16.07
CA GLU A 192 -12.15 13.32 14.83
C GLU A 192 -11.93 14.23 13.61
N LEU A 193 -11.00 13.85 12.73
CA LEU A 193 -10.76 14.55 11.46
C LEU A 193 -11.99 14.39 10.56
N LYS A 194 -12.80 15.44 10.46
CA LYS A 194 -14.00 15.46 9.61
C LYS A 194 -13.69 16.14 8.30
N CYS A 195 -13.69 15.37 7.21
CA CYS A 195 -13.62 15.87 5.85
C CYS A 195 -14.50 15.00 4.96
N GLU A 196 -15.51 15.60 4.33
CA GLU A 196 -16.39 14.91 3.38
C GLU A 196 -15.75 14.87 1.98
N ALA A 197 -14.56 14.27 1.90
CA ALA A 197 -13.83 14.07 0.65
C ALA A 197 -14.18 12.69 0.07
N ALA A 198 -15.43 12.51 -0.35
CA ALA A 198 -15.85 11.32 -1.09
C ALA A 198 -15.42 11.44 -2.55
N LEU A 199 -15.01 10.33 -3.16
CA LEU A 199 -14.82 10.27 -4.61
C LEU A 199 -16.17 10.22 -5.31
N ASN A 200 -16.52 11.32 -5.98
CA ASN A 200 -17.42 11.25 -7.12
C ASN A 200 -16.61 10.77 -8.34
N THR A 201 -17.24 9.99 -9.22
CA THR A 201 -16.60 9.08 -10.18
C THR A 201 -15.76 9.71 -11.29
N SER A 202 -15.30 10.97 -11.22
CA SER A 202 -14.55 11.54 -12.34
C SER A 202 -13.67 12.78 -12.13
N VAL A 203 -13.45 13.34 -10.93
CA VAL A 203 -12.67 14.60 -10.84
C VAL A 203 -11.60 14.62 -9.75
N ASN A 204 -10.40 14.15 -10.09
CA ASN A 204 -9.19 14.26 -9.25
C ASN A 204 -8.92 15.69 -8.77
N ALA A 205 -9.22 16.70 -9.59
CA ALA A 205 -9.04 18.11 -9.24
C ALA A 205 -10.01 18.56 -8.13
N ALA A 206 -11.28 18.11 -8.17
CA ALA A 206 -12.26 18.43 -7.15
C ALA A 206 -11.86 17.79 -5.81
N LEU A 207 -11.45 16.53 -5.82
CA LEU A 207 -10.97 15.85 -4.61
C LEU A 207 -9.76 16.56 -4.01
N LYS A 208 -8.76 16.92 -4.84
CA LYS A 208 -7.59 17.67 -4.38
C LYS A 208 -7.98 18.99 -3.72
N ASN A 209 -8.88 19.76 -4.34
CA ASN A 209 -9.36 21.04 -3.80
C ASN A 209 -10.13 20.85 -2.49
N THR A 210 -10.96 19.80 -2.37
CA THR A 210 -11.67 19.48 -1.13
C THR A 210 -10.71 19.11 0.00
N LEU A 211 -9.72 18.26 -0.27
CA LEU A 211 -8.69 17.89 0.72
C LEU A 211 -7.86 19.12 1.14
N GLU A 212 -7.52 19.98 0.18
CA GLU A 212 -6.81 21.23 0.46
C GLU A 212 -7.64 22.17 1.34
N ALA A 213 -8.94 22.31 1.08
CA ALA A 213 -9.84 23.10 1.90
C ALA A 213 -9.98 22.51 3.32
N CYS A 214 -10.15 21.19 3.44
CA CYS A 214 -10.28 20.51 4.73
C CYS A 214 -9.04 20.70 5.61
N PHE A 215 -7.85 20.54 5.03
CA PHE A 215 -6.59 20.49 5.77
C PHE A 215 -5.75 21.76 5.66
N LYS A 216 -6.28 22.78 4.96
CA LYS A 216 -5.60 24.05 4.64
C LYS A 216 -4.22 23.84 4.03
N SER A 217 -4.07 22.76 3.26
CA SER A 217 -2.79 22.26 2.76
C SER A 217 -2.99 21.33 1.58
N VAL A 218 -2.30 21.59 0.47
CA VAL A 218 -2.30 20.72 -0.70
C VAL A 218 -1.79 19.32 -0.31
N PRO A 219 -2.48 18.22 -0.68
CA PRO A 219 -1.97 16.88 -0.49
C PRO A 219 -0.58 16.71 -1.09
N ARG A 220 0.36 16.17 -0.31
CA ARG A 220 1.73 15.87 -0.76
C ARG A 220 1.78 14.61 -1.62
N TYR A 221 0.77 13.75 -1.49
CA TYR A 221 0.55 12.58 -2.32
C TYR A 221 -0.95 12.35 -2.46
N LEU A 222 -1.38 11.98 -3.67
CA LEU A 222 -2.76 11.62 -3.99
C LEU A 222 -2.75 10.57 -5.12
N GLU A 223 -3.26 9.38 -4.84
CA GLU A 223 -3.49 8.29 -5.79
C GLU A 223 -4.97 7.92 -5.82
N THR A 224 -5.58 8.00 -6.99
CA THR A 224 -7.00 7.71 -7.18
C THR A 224 -7.26 6.64 -8.23
N LYS A 225 -6.31 6.40 -9.16
CA LYS A 225 -6.53 5.54 -10.32
C LYS A 225 -6.67 4.08 -9.91
N ASP A 226 -5.80 3.61 -9.02
CA ASP A 226 -5.79 2.22 -8.57
C ASP A 226 -7.00 1.88 -7.65
N PHE A 227 -7.73 2.91 -7.22
CA PHE A 227 -8.85 2.81 -6.28
C PHE A 227 -10.20 3.26 -6.86
N ALA A 228 -10.26 3.60 -8.15
CA ALA A 228 -11.49 3.93 -8.85
C ALA A 228 -12.41 2.70 -9.05
N VAL A 229 -13.69 2.98 -9.27
CA VAL A 229 -14.65 1.99 -9.82
C VAL A 229 -14.35 1.91 -11.32
N ASN A 230 -14.03 0.72 -11.81
CA ASN A 230 -13.79 0.45 -13.23
C ASN A 230 -15.09 0.55 -14.04
#